data_AF-A0A3R6Q371-F1
#
_entry.id   AF-A0A3R6Q371-F1
#
_cell.length_a   1.000
_cell.length_b   1.000
_cell.length_c   1.000
_cell.angle_alpha   90.00
_cell.angle_beta   90.00
_cell.angle_gamma   90.00
#
_symmetry.space_group_name_H-M   'P 1'
#
loop_
_entity.id
_entity.type
_entity.pdbx_description
1 polymer ?
#
loop_
_entity_poly.entity_id
_entity_poly.type
_entity_poly.pdbx_seq_one_letter_code
_entity_poly.pdbx_strand_id
1 'polypeptide(L)'
;MKNIIGFVLIGVWIYIYYLMHKAQLKAWKYFWGACGLFIIMMVWVRPIMTQPLAEVVAAVAGVFGDITGMYTAFFKYGVLFVNAADGAITLQIDFECSGILEIMAYLALLVFFEAYNIFERIIVSVVGIFYIILANALRIAVICTIIYFNGIGAYHIAHTIVGRLVFYALTVILYFFVFTKAQIIRQKVGGFAYGHDK
;
A
#
# COMPACT_ATOMS: atom_id res chain seq x y z
N MET A 1 -18.07 -22.28 8.78
CA MET A 1 -16.81 -23.05 8.62
C MET A 1 -15.59 -22.17 8.30
N LYS A 2 -15.61 -21.30 7.29
CA LYS A 2 -14.48 -20.40 6.95
C LYS A 2 -13.91 -19.61 8.14
N ASN A 3 -14.78 -19.05 8.99
CA ASN A 3 -14.34 -18.25 10.14
C ASN A 3 -13.67 -19.11 11.23
N ILE A 4 -14.16 -20.33 11.47
CA ILE A 4 -13.61 -21.26 12.48
C ILE A 4 -12.20 -21.69 12.09
N ILE A 5 -11.98 -22.06 10.82
CA ILE A 5 -10.66 -22.41 10.31
C ILE A 5 -9.71 -21.19 10.39
N GLY A 6 -10.22 -19.99 10.09
CA GLY A 6 -9.46 -18.75 10.23
C GLY A 6 -8.98 -18.49 11.66
N PHE A 7 -9.84 -18.67 12.67
CA PHE A 7 -9.44 -18.50 14.07
C PHE A 7 -8.41 -19.54 14.53
N VAL A 8 -8.52 -20.79 14.09
CA VAL A 8 -7.52 -21.83 14.38
C VAL A 8 -6.16 -21.45 13.76
N LEU A 9 -6.15 -20.95 12.51
CA LEU A 9 -4.93 -20.50 11.84
C LEU A 9 -4.29 -19.29 12.55
N ILE A 10 -5.09 -18.35 13.06
CA ILE A 10 -4.57 -17.25 13.90
C ILE A 10 -3.92 -17.81 15.17
N GLY A 11 -4.56 -18.78 15.84
CA GLY A 11 -4.01 -19.40 17.05
C GLY A 11 -2.66 -20.07 16.79
N VAL A 12 -2.55 -20.83 15.70
CA VAL A 12 -1.28 -21.45 15.27
C VAL A 12 -0.24 -20.38 14.92
N TRP A 13 -0.64 -19.31 14.24
CA TRP A 13 0.27 -18.21 13.88
C TRP A 13 0.83 -17.50 15.12
N ILE A 14 0.00 -17.17 16.11
CA ILE A 14 0.42 -16.58 17.38
C ILE A 14 1.37 -17.53 18.14
N TYR A 15 1.06 -18.83 18.16
CA TYR A 15 1.90 -19.81 18.82
C TYR A 15 3.31 -19.91 18.21
N ILE A 16 3.40 -19.97 16.87
CA ILE A 16 4.70 -19.97 16.17
C ILE A 16 5.45 -18.65 16.39
N TYR A 17 4.74 -17.52 16.36
CA TYR A 17 5.32 -16.22 16.66
C TYR A 17 5.94 -16.17 18.08
N TYR A 18 5.22 -16.68 19.08
CA TYR A 18 5.71 -16.79 20.45
C TYR A 18 6.93 -17.71 20.55
N LEU A 19 6.92 -18.86 19.86
CA LEU A 19 8.06 -19.79 19.83
C LEU A 19 9.31 -19.14 19.23
N MET A 20 9.16 -18.40 18.12
CA MET A 20 10.25 -17.66 17.49
C MET A 20 10.79 -16.53 18.38
N HIS A 21 9.91 -15.86 19.13
CA HIS A 21 10.32 -14.87 20.12
C HIS A 21 11.20 -15.50 21.21
N LYS A 22 10.78 -16.66 21.74
CA LYS A 22 11.56 -17.41 22.73
C LYS A 22 12.90 -17.90 22.16
N ALA A 23 12.92 -18.30 20.89
CA ALA A 23 14.12 -18.76 20.19
C ALA A 23 15.10 -17.63 19.79
N GLN A 24 14.79 -16.36 20.09
CA GLN A 24 15.62 -15.18 19.73
C GLN A 24 15.91 -15.02 18.22
N LEU A 25 15.12 -15.66 17.36
CA LEU A 25 15.26 -15.58 15.90
C LEU A 25 14.61 -14.30 15.36
N LYS A 26 15.29 -13.17 15.53
CA LYS A 26 14.75 -11.83 15.22
C LYS A 26 14.25 -11.68 13.78
N ALA A 27 15.04 -12.11 12.79
CA ALA A 27 14.66 -12.02 11.37
C ALA A 27 13.44 -12.89 11.03
N TRP A 28 13.44 -14.15 11.47
CA TRP A 28 12.33 -15.07 11.23
C TRP A 28 11.04 -14.62 11.89
N LYS A 29 11.13 -14.09 13.11
CA LYS A 29 9.98 -13.48 13.82
C LYS A 29 9.38 -12.32 13.00
N TYR A 30 10.22 -11.48 12.41
CA TYR A 30 9.78 -10.36 11.57
C TYR A 30 9.01 -10.84 10.33
N PHE A 31 9.60 -11.75 9.55
CA PHE A 31 8.97 -12.28 8.34
C PHE A 31 7.68 -13.05 8.64
N TRP A 32 7.69 -13.93 9.63
CA TRP A 32 6.51 -14.71 10.00
C TRP A 32 5.38 -13.84 10.55
N GLY A 33 5.73 -12.81 11.34
CA GLY A 33 4.81 -11.81 11.82
C GLY A 33 4.16 -11.04 10.67
N ALA A 34 4.97 -10.42 9.81
CA ALA A 34 4.47 -9.62 8.70
C ALA A 34 3.61 -10.44 7.71
N CYS A 35 4.10 -11.61 7.27
CA CYS A 35 3.36 -12.46 6.34
C CYS A 35 2.03 -12.94 6.91
N GLY A 36 1.99 -13.36 8.18
CA GLY A 36 0.75 -13.81 8.79
C GLY A 36 -0.24 -12.67 8.98
N LEU A 37 0.22 -11.50 9.44
CA LEU A 37 -0.64 -10.31 9.55
C LEU A 37 -1.20 -9.89 8.18
N PHE A 38 -0.40 -9.96 7.11
CA PHE A 38 -0.87 -9.71 5.76
C PHE A 38 -1.98 -10.68 5.32
N ILE A 39 -1.82 -11.98 5.56
CA ILE A 39 -2.85 -12.99 5.23
C ILE A 39 -4.13 -12.76 6.03
N ILE A 40 -4.01 -12.45 7.32
CA ILE A 40 -5.15 -12.09 8.19
C ILE A 40 -5.90 -10.89 7.59
N MET A 41 -5.19 -9.82 7.24
CA MET A 41 -5.81 -8.65 6.61
C MET A 41 -6.44 -9.00 5.24
N MET A 42 -5.81 -9.87 4.46
CA MET A 42 -6.34 -10.29 3.16
C MET A 42 -7.67 -11.05 3.27
N VAL A 43 -7.89 -11.81 4.35
CA VAL A 43 -9.13 -12.58 4.56
C VAL A 43 -10.25 -11.72 5.15
N TRP A 44 -9.95 -10.88 6.15
CA TRP A 44 -10.97 -10.14 6.88
C TRP A 44 -11.10 -8.66 6.48
N VAL A 45 -9.97 -7.98 6.25
CA VAL A 45 -9.94 -6.54 5.97
C VAL A 45 -10.27 -6.24 4.52
N ARG A 46 -9.69 -7.00 3.57
CA ARG A 46 -9.94 -6.82 2.12
C ARG A 46 -11.44 -6.70 1.77
N PRO A 47 -12.33 -7.66 2.11
CA PRO A 47 -13.73 -7.59 1.67
C PRO A 47 -14.49 -6.40 2.24
N ILE A 48 -14.08 -5.89 3.40
CA ILE A 48 -14.74 -4.76 4.08
C ILE A 48 -14.21 -3.42 3.55
N MET A 49 -12.89 -3.32 3.35
CA MET A 49 -12.23 -2.05 3.07
C MET A 49 -12.01 -1.76 1.58
N THR A 50 -12.19 -2.75 0.69
CA THR A 50 -11.95 -2.53 -0.76
C THR A 50 -12.86 -1.45 -1.33
N GLN A 51 -14.16 -1.52 -1.04
CA GLN A 51 -15.15 -0.57 -1.55
C GLN A 51 -14.94 0.85 -1.01
N PRO A 52 -14.88 1.11 0.32
CA PRO A 52 -14.70 2.48 0.81
C PRO A 52 -13.38 3.09 0.33
N LEU A 53 -12.32 2.29 0.21
CA LEU A 53 -11.04 2.77 -0.31
C LEU A 53 -11.13 3.11 -1.80
N ALA A 54 -11.85 2.32 -2.59
CA ALA A 54 -12.14 2.63 -3.99
C ALA A 54 -12.93 3.93 -4.14
N GLU A 55 -13.93 4.17 -3.29
CA GLU A 55 -14.70 5.42 -3.28
C GLU A 55 -13.83 6.64 -2.94
N VAL A 56 -12.96 6.53 -1.93
CA VAL A 56 -12.01 7.60 -1.56
C VAL A 56 -11.04 7.89 -2.69
N VAL A 57 -10.43 6.85 -3.27
CA VAL A 57 -9.51 7.00 -4.39
C VAL A 57 -10.22 7.60 -5.61
N ALA A 58 -11.45 7.17 -5.90
CA ALA A 58 -12.27 7.74 -6.96
C ALA A 58 -12.55 9.23 -6.74
N ALA A 59 -12.85 9.63 -5.50
CA ALA A 59 -13.06 11.03 -5.16
C ALA A 59 -11.79 11.85 -5.35
N VAL A 60 -10.65 11.38 -4.83
CA VAL A 60 -9.35 12.07 -4.97
C VAL A 60 -8.92 12.17 -6.43
N ALA A 61 -9.05 11.09 -7.20
CA ALA A 61 -8.77 11.09 -8.63
C ALA A 61 -9.79 11.96 -9.40
N GLY A 62 -11.05 12.00 -8.95
CA GLY A 62 -12.12 12.80 -9.53
C GLY A 62 -11.84 14.30 -9.51
N VAL A 63 -11.24 14.81 -8.43
CA VAL A 63 -10.80 16.22 -8.35
C VAL A 63 -9.87 16.58 -9.51
N PHE A 64 -8.97 15.68 -9.89
CA PHE A 64 -8.09 15.89 -11.05
C PHE A 64 -8.86 15.88 -12.38
N GLY A 65 -9.87 15.03 -12.50
CA GLY A 65 -10.79 14.99 -13.65
C GLY A 65 -11.59 16.28 -13.80
N ASP A 66 -12.14 16.80 -12.70
CA ASP A 66 -12.94 18.04 -12.69
C ASP A 66 -12.11 19.28 -13.05
N ILE A 67 -10.84 19.32 -12.61
CA ILE A 67 -9.92 20.42 -12.94
C ILE A 67 -9.52 20.38 -14.43
N THR A 68 -9.29 19.18 -14.97
CA THR A 68 -8.74 19.01 -16.33
C THR A 68 -9.83 18.87 -17.40
N GLY A 69 -11.06 18.52 -17.01
CA GLY A 69 -12.17 18.21 -17.91
C GLY A 69 -12.02 16.89 -18.68
N MET A 70 -11.03 16.05 -18.33
CA MET A 70 -10.70 14.85 -19.11
C MET A 70 -11.61 13.64 -18.81
N TYR A 71 -12.17 13.56 -17.60
CA TYR A 71 -13.03 12.46 -17.16
C TYR A 71 -13.92 12.86 -15.99
N THR A 72 -15.03 12.14 -15.81
CA THR A 72 -15.95 12.35 -14.68
C THR A 72 -15.91 11.18 -13.72
N ALA A 73 -15.91 11.44 -12.41
CA ALA A 73 -15.82 10.41 -11.37
C ALA A 73 -17.16 10.21 -10.66
N PHE A 74 -17.68 8.98 -10.70
CA PHE A 74 -18.82 8.53 -9.91
C PHE A 74 -18.31 7.88 -8.62
N PHE A 75 -17.88 8.72 -7.68
CA PHE A 75 -17.21 8.29 -6.45
C PHE A 75 -17.99 7.26 -5.64
N LYS A 76 -19.33 7.36 -5.55
CA LYS A 76 -20.20 6.43 -4.81
C LYS A 76 -20.10 4.98 -5.28
N TYR A 77 -19.74 4.77 -6.55
CA TYR A 77 -19.64 3.44 -7.15
C TYR A 77 -18.19 3.02 -7.41
N GLY A 78 -17.21 3.89 -7.12
CA GLY A 78 -15.82 3.64 -7.48
C GLY A 78 -15.60 3.52 -9.00
N VAL A 79 -16.38 4.26 -9.80
CA VAL A 79 -16.32 4.22 -11.27
C VAL A 79 -15.88 5.56 -11.83
N LEU A 80 -15.00 5.54 -12.82
CA LEU A 80 -14.59 6.70 -13.61
C LEU A 80 -15.07 6.57 -15.05
N PHE A 81 -15.60 7.64 -15.61
CA PHE A 81 -16.06 7.70 -16.98
C PHE A 81 -15.13 8.59 -17.80
N VAL A 82 -14.45 7.99 -18.77
CA VAL A 82 -13.54 8.70 -19.69
C VAL A 82 -14.20 8.73 -21.06
N ASN A 83 -14.37 9.93 -21.61
CA ASN A 83 -14.89 10.12 -22.96
C ASN A 83 -13.72 10.38 -23.91
N ALA A 84 -13.32 9.37 -24.68
CA ALA A 84 -12.25 9.48 -25.66
C ALA A 84 -12.82 9.66 -27.07
N ALA A 85 -11.99 10.14 -28.01
CA ALA A 85 -12.41 10.40 -29.40
C ALA A 85 -12.98 9.17 -30.13
N ASP A 86 -12.58 7.96 -29.71
CA ASP A 86 -12.97 6.67 -30.30
C ASP A 86 -14.13 5.98 -29.54
N GLY A 87 -14.67 6.64 -28.51
CA GLY A 87 -15.75 6.12 -27.67
C GLY A 87 -15.55 6.37 -26.17
N ALA A 88 -16.59 6.13 -25.40
CA ALA A 88 -16.53 6.27 -23.94
C ALA A 88 -16.25 4.92 -23.26
N ILE A 89 -15.42 4.95 -22.21
CA ILE A 89 -15.11 3.78 -21.37
C ILE A 89 -15.42 4.09 -19.91
N THR A 90 -16.06 3.13 -19.24
CA THR A 90 -16.24 3.10 -17.79
C THR A 90 -15.12 2.28 -17.15
N LEU A 91 -14.31 2.92 -16.33
CA LEU A 91 -13.27 2.30 -15.51
C LEU A 91 -13.84 1.96 -14.13
N GLN A 92 -13.92 0.68 -13.79
CA GLN A 92 -14.25 0.26 -12.43
C GLN A 92 -12.97 0.10 -11.61
N ILE A 93 -12.94 0.67 -10.39
CA ILE A 93 -11.81 0.51 -9.48
C ILE A 93 -11.91 -0.84 -8.77
N ASP A 94 -11.10 -1.78 -9.21
CA ASP A 94 -10.91 -3.07 -8.54
C ASP A 94 -9.98 -2.98 -7.33
N PHE A 95 -9.83 -4.10 -6.60
CA PHE A 95 -8.95 -4.18 -5.43
C PHE A 95 -7.47 -3.86 -5.72
N GLU A 96 -6.98 -4.11 -6.93
CA GLU A 96 -5.63 -3.69 -7.34
C GLU A 96 -5.54 -2.17 -7.48
N CYS A 97 -6.65 -1.57 -7.91
CA CYS A 97 -6.73 -0.15 -8.15
C CYS A 97 -7.18 0.69 -6.96
N SER A 98 -7.65 0.07 -5.88
CA SER A 98 -8.01 0.78 -4.65
C SER A 98 -6.81 1.09 -3.76
N GLY A 99 -5.66 0.44 -3.98
CA GLY A 99 -4.46 0.61 -3.15
C GLY A 99 -4.50 -0.21 -1.84
N ILE A 100 -5.49 -1.09 -1.67
CA ILE A 100 -5.67 -1.85 -0.43
C ILE A 100 -4.55 -2.87 -0.22
N LEU A 101 -4.07 -3.52 -1.28
CA LEU A 101 -3.00 -4.51 -1.19
C LEU A 101 -1.71 -3.87 -0.66
N GLU A 102 -1.41 -2.66 -1.10
CA GLU A 102 -0.21 -1.94 -0.74
C GLU A 102 -0.30 -1.35 0.66
N ILE A 103 -1.46 -0.83 1.07
CA ILE A 103 -1.68 -0.42 2.46
C ILE A 103 -1.51 -1.62 3.41
N MET A 104 -2.11 -2.77 3.09
CA MET A 104 -1.97 -3.98 3.91
C MET A 104 -0.52 -4.47 3.95
N ALA A 105 0.18 -4.49 2.81
CA ALA A 105 1.58 -4.89 2.77
C ALA A 105 2.47 -3.93 3.58
N TYR A 106 2.24 -2.62 3.45
CA TYR A 106 2.95 -1.58 4.19
C TYR A 106 2.75 -1.71 5.71
N LEU A 107 1.49 -1.82 6.14
CA LEU A 107 1.16 -1.96 7.57
C LEU A 107 1.70 -3.27 8.14
N ALA A 108 1.60 -4.37 7.39
CA ALA A 108 2.13 -5.66 7.81
C ALA A 108 3.63 -5.59 8.10
N LEU A 109 4.40 -4.93 7.23
CA LEU A 109 5.84 -4.75 7.42
C LEU A 109 6.16 -3.77 8.56
N LEU A 110 5.41 -2.67 8.67
CA LEU A 110 5.65 -1.61 9.65
C LEU A 110 5.33 -2.05 11.08
N VAL A 111 4.28 -2.86 11.29
CA VAL A 111 3.86 -3.36 12.61
C VAL A 111 4.96 -4.16 13.29
N PHE A 112 5.72 -4.95 12.53
CA PHE A 112 6.82 -5.76 13.08
C PHE A 112 8.17 -5.06 13.02
N PHE A 113 8.25 -3.83 12.48
CA PHE A 113 9.51 -3.12 12.34
C PHE A 113 9.95 -2.51 13.67
N GLU A 114 10.99 -3.11 14.26
CA GLU A 114 11.48 -2.79 15.62
C GLU A 114 12.27 -1.47 15.70
N ALA A 115 12.58 -0.82 14.58
CA ALA A 115 13.34 0.43 14.61
C ALA A 115 12.54 1.63 15.17
N TYR A 116 11.21 1.59 15.13
CA TYR A 116 10.33 2.67 15.60
C TYR A 116 9.72 2.39 16.98
N ASN A 117 9.54 3.45 17.77
CA ASN A 117 8.68 3.41 18.95
C ASN A 117 7.20 3.25 18.54
N ILE A 118 6.35 2.80 19.48
CA ILE A 118 4.93 2.57 19.22
C ILE A 118 4.23 3.84 18.70
N PHE A 119 4.48 5.00 19.32
CA PHE A 119 3.90 6.28 18.88
C PHE A 119 4.37 6.70 17.48
N GLU A 120 5.68 6.61 17.22
CA GLU A 120 6.25 6.91 15.90
C GLU A 120 5.67 5.99 14.84
N ARG A 121 5.50 4.71 15.17
CA ARG A 121 4.92 3.71 14.29
C ARG A 121 3.48 4.05 13.91
N ILE A 122 2.67 4.56 14.84
CA ILE A 122 1.30 4.99 14.55
C ILE A 122 1.33 6.20 13.60
N ILE A 123 2.15 7.20 13.88
CA ILE A 123 2.26 8.40 13.02
C ILE A 123 2.72 8.01 11.61
N VAL A 124 3.77 7.20 11.50
CA VAL A 124 4.31 6.71 10.24
C VAL A 124 3.29 5.82 9.51
N SER A 125 2.48 5.04 10.23
CA SER A 125 1.38 4.26 9.64
C SER A 125 0.37 5.18 8.97
N VAL A 126 -0.12 6.21 9.68
CA VAL A 126 -1.13 7.14 9.17
C VAL A 126 -0.60 7.91 7.96
N VAL A 127 0.60 8.49 8.07
CA VAL A 127 1.23 9.24 6.95
C VAL A 127 1.45 8.32 5.73
N GLY A 128 1.89 7.08 5.95
CA GLY A 128 2.10 6.13 4.86
C GLY A 128 0.79 5.71 4.18
N ILE A 129 -0.30 5.51 4.93
CA ILE A 129 -1.63 5.25 4.36
C ILE A 129 -2.06 6.40 3.45
N PHE A 130 -1.96 7.65 3.95
CA PHE A 130 -2.30 8.83 3.14
C PHE A 130 -1.46 8.92 1.87
N TYR A 131 -0.15 8.68 1.98
CA TYR A 131 0.75 8.68 0.83
C TYR A 131 0.35 7.63 -0.22
N ILE A 132 0.05 6.40 0.21
CA ILE A 132 -0.35 5.32 -0.71
C ILE A 132 -1.66 5.65 -1.41
N ILE A 133 -2.65 6.20 -0.70
CA ILE A 133 -3.93 6.64 -1.30
C ILE A 133 -3.67 7.69 -2.38
N LEU A 134 -2.82 8.68 -2.12
CA LEU A 134 -2.47 9.72 -3.09
C LEU A 134 -1.71 9.16 -4.29
N ALA A 135 -0.72 8.30 -4.08
CA ALA A 135 0.02 7.64 -5.15
C ALA A 135 -0.89 6.79 -6.03
N ASN A 136 -1.85 6.12 -5.41
CA ASN A 136 -2.84 5.29 -6.07
C ASN A 136 -3.86 6.12 -6.87
N ALA A 137 -4.29 7.28 -6.34
CA ALA A 137 -5.10 8.23 -7.08
C ALA A 137 -4.35 8.81 -8.29
N LEU A 138 -3.06 9.15 -8.14
CA LEU A 138 -2.21 9.58 -9.24
C LEU A 138 -2.11 8.51 -10.33
N ARG A 139 -1.98 7.23 -9.93
CA ARG A 139 -1.99 6.11 -10.89
C ARG A 139 -3.23 6.15 -11.78
N ILE A 140 -4.41 6.32 -11.18
CA ILE A 140 -5.67 6.36 -11.92
C ILE A 140 -5.72 7.61 -12.82
N ALA A 141 -5.31 8.77 -12.32
CA ALA A 141 -5.26 10.00 -13.11
C ALA A 141 -4.37 9.85 -14.36
N VAL A 142 -3.20 9.21 -14.22
CA VAL A 142 -2.30 8.91 -15.35
C VAL A 142 -2.98 7.96 -16.35
N ILE A 143 -3.64 6.90 -15.87
CA ILE A 143 -4.36 5.96 -16.74
C ILE A 143 -5.45 6.69 -17.54
N CYS A 144 -6.30 7.48 -16.87
CA CYS A 144 -7.37 8.23 -17.51
C CYS A 144 -6.85 9.24 -18.53
N THR A 145 -5.75 9.93 -18.22
CA THR A 145 -5.11 10.88 -19.14
C THR A 145 -4.62 10.19 -20.41
N ILE A 146 -3.98 9.01 -20.28
CA ILE A 146 -3.49 8.26 -21.44
C ILE A 146 -4.65 7.78 -22.31
N ILE A 147 -5.74 7.29 -21.71
CA ILE A 147 -6.93 6.84 -22.44
C ILE A 147 -7.59 8.01 -23.18
N TYR A 148 -7.66 9.19 -22.56
CA TYR A 148 -8.25 10.38 -23.18
C TYR A 148 -7.55 10.76 -24.49
N PHE A 149 -6.20 10.72 -24.53
CA PHE A 149 -5.44 11.09 -25.72
C PHE A 149 -5.24 9.96 -26.72
N ASN A 150 -5.00 8.72 -26.27
CA ASN A 150 -4.64 7.59 -27.15
C ASN A 150 -5.81 6.64 -27.45
N GLY A 151 -7.01 6.93 -26.92
CA GLY A 151 -8.21 6.12 -27.12
C GLY A 151 -8.25 4.85 -26.26
N ILE A 152 -9.31 4.06 -26.48
CA ILE A 152 -9.65 2.89 -25.65
C ILE A 152 -8.61 1.77 -25.78
N GLY A 153 -8.01 1.60 -26.97
CA GLY A 153 -6.99 0.57 -27.22
C GLY A 153 -5.74 0.70 -26.35
N ALA A 154 -5.47 1.89 -25.79
CA ALA A 154 -4.35 2.13 -24.90
C ALA A 154 -4.60 1.67 -23.45
N TYR A 155 -5.83 1.30 -23.08
CA TYR A 155 -6.20 0.94 -21.70
C TYR A 155 -5.28 -0.13 -21.10
N HIS A 156 -5.04 -1.22 -21.82
CA HIS A 156 -4.24 -2.33 -21.31
C HIS A 156 -2.81 -1.89 -20.98
N ILE A 157 -2.16 -1.14 -21.87
CA ILE A 157 -0.78 -0.65 -21.69
C ILE A 157 -0.74 0.40 -20.57
N ALA A 158 -1.70 1.33 -20.56
CA ALA A 158 -1.80 2.37 -19.56
C ALA A 158 -1.97 1.78 -18.15
N HIS A 159 -2.85 0.80 -18.00
CA HIS A 159 -3.19 0.20 -16.71
C HIS A 159 -2.10 -0.76 -16.21
N THR A 160 -1.66 -1.70 -17.03
CA THR A 160 -0.77 -2.79 -16.59
C THR A 160 0.69 -2.38 -16.48
N ILE A 161 1.16 -1.48 -17.35
CA ILE A 161 2.56 -1.07 -17.41
C ILE A 161 2.74 0.31 -16.81
N VAL A 162 2.17 1.34 -17.45
CA VAL A 162 2.51 2.74 -17.11
C VAL A 162 2.03 3.11 -15.72
N GLY A 163 0.77 2.85 -15.42
CA GLY A 163 0.18 3.12 -14.11
C GLY A 163 0.94 2.38 -13.00
N ARG A 164 1.15 1.07 -13.16
CA ARG A 164 1.88 0.28 -12.17
C ARG A 164 3.31 0.79 -11.97
N LEU A 165 4.01 1.18 -13.04
CA LEU A 165 5.37 1.73 -12.95
C LEU A 165 5.40 3.02 -12.11
N VAL A 166 4.51 3.97 -12.39
CA VAL A 166 4.43 5.24 -11.65
C VAL A 166 4.13 4.98 -10.17
N PHE A 167 3.15 4.11 -9.91
CA PHE A 167 2.76 3.76 -8.56
C PHE A 167 3.88 3.07 -7.79
N TYR A 168 4.57 2.10 -8.39
CA TYR A 168 5.69 1.40 -7.76
C TYR A 168 6.90 2.31 -7.53
N ALA A 169 7.18 3.24 -8.43
CA ALA A 169 8.23 4.23 -8.19
C ALA A 169 7.94 5.06 -6.93
N LEU A 170 6.70 5.52 -6.76
CA LEU A 170 6.28 6.26 -5.57
C LEU A 170 6.31 5.41 -4.29
N THR A 171 5.85 4.16 -4.35
CA THR A 171 5.88 3.28 -3.16
C THR A 171 7.30 2.91 -2.77
N VAL A 172 8.22 2.73 -3.73
CA VAL A 172 9.65 2.53 -3.44
C VAL A 172 10.24 3.74 -2.72
N ILE A 173 9.89 4.96 -3.13
CA ILE A 173 10.32 6.19 -2.44
C ILE A 173 9.80 6.20 -1.00
N LEU A 174 8.51 5.91 -0.79
CA LEU A 174 7.95 5.79 0.56
C LEU A 174 8.71 4.76 1.40
N TYR A 175 8.97 3.58 0.85
CA TYR A 175 9.63 2.48 1.54
C TYR A 175 11.07 2.82 1.89
N PHE A 176 11.78 3.53 1.01
CA PHE A 176 13.12 4.03 1.30
C PHE A 176 13.12 4.97 2.51
N PHE A 177 12.19 5.92 2.57
CA PHE A 177 12.11 6.87 3.69
C PHE A 177 11.67 6.20 5.00
N VAL A 178 10.74 5.26 4.94
CA VAL A 178 10.17 4.61 6.13
C VAL A 178 11.06 3.49 6.66
N PHE A 179 11.61 2.63 5.81
CA PHE A 179 12.37 1.47 6.26
C PHE A 179 13.87 1.72 6.19
N THR A 180 14.40 2.05 5.01
CA THR A 180 15.85 2.13 4.79
C THR A 180 16.50 3.29 5.53
N LYS A 181 15.99 4.50 5.38
CA LYS A 181 16.54 5.70 6.04
C LYS A 181 16.45 5.58 7.57
N ALA A 182 15.32 5.09 8.08
CA ALA A 182 15.12 4.92 9.51
C ALA A 182 16.07 3.88 10.11
N GLN A 183 16.31 2.78 9.40
CA GLN A 183 17.27 1.77 9.80
C GLN A 183 18.70 2.34 9.86
N ILE A 184 19.12 3.07 8.83
CA ILE A 184 20.47 3.66 8.76
C ILE A 184 20.71 4.67 9.90
N ILE A 185 19.75 5.57 10.15
CA ILE A 185 19.90 6.61 11.19
C ILE A 185 19.94 6.00 12.59
N ARG A 186 19.19 4.93 12.83
CA ARG A 186 19.06 4.32 14.17
C ARG A 186 20.03 3.18 14.42
N GLN A 187 20.80 2.78 13.41
CA GLN A 187 21.86 1.83 13.58
C GLN A 187 22.97 2.50 14.39
N LYS A 188 23.14 2.09 15.65
CA LYS A 188 24.31 2.44 16.45
C LYS A 188 25.53 1.78 15.81
N VAL A 189 26.17 2.45 14.85
CA VAL A 189 27.58 2.24 14.58
C VAL A 189 28.29 2.66 15.87
N GLY A 190 28.84 1.69 16.59
CA GLY A 190 29.59 1.96 17.82
C GLY A 190 30.56 3.10 17.55
N GLY A 191 30.47 4.17 18.35
CA GLY A 191 31.42 5.26 18.25
C GLY A 191 32.81 4.66 18.36
N PHE A 192 33.63 4.84 17.33
CA PHE A 192 35.04 4.51 17.41
C PHE A 192 35.66 5.46 18.44
N ALA A 193 35.70 5.04 19.69
CA ALA A 193 36.58 5.65 20.67
C ALA A 193 38.00 5.28 20.23
N TYR A 194 38.66 6.18 19.52
CA TYR A 194 40.11 6.16 19.48
C TYR A 194 40.57 6.31 20.92
N GLY A 195 41.09 5.23 21.49
CA GLY A 195 41.73 5.28 22.79
C GLY A 195 42.80 6.35 22.74
N HIS A 196 42.59 7.46 23.44
CA HIS A 196 43.68 8.34 23.81
C HIS A 196 44.45 7.59 24.90
N ASP A 197 45.37 6.75 24.46
CA ASP A 197 46.43 6.23 25.31
C ASP A 197 47.55 7.26 25.31
N LYS A 198 47.72 7.89 26.48
CA LYS A 198 48.86 8.64 27.05
C LYS A 198 48.47 10.00 27.61
#